data_AF-A0A9D1I5S3-F1
#
_entry.id   AF-A0A9D1I5S3-F1
#
_cell.length_a   1.000
_cell.length_b   1.000
_cell.length_c   1.000
_cell.angle_alpha   90.00
_cell.angle_beta   90.00
_cell.angle_gamma   90.00
#
_symmetry.space_group_name_H-M   'P 1'
#
loop_
_entity.id
_entity.type
_entity.pdbx_description
1 polymer ?
#
loop_
_entity_poly.entity_id
_entity_poly.type
_entity_poly.pdbx_seq_one_letter_code
_entity_poly.pdbx_strand_id
1 'polypeptide(L)'
;SVSLAMTTGFARSVYSNEAGWGTSPMIHASARVDHPIKEGLVGVFEVFTSTFIICTITALVVLVTGMWSTGIDGANLTLTAFESELGMFGRIVIAVSVFLFGITTASGIYVQSEAIFNHVIKNPKAVKIVITAYKFLYPMVALIMVFIAVYNGLPGATIWLFADASTALPILTNTATLIVLFPVFLKLLNDYKARYMNRGKVDPDMKVFYNEDSKVSEQEAKGEQQ
;
A
#
# COMPACT_ATOMS: atom_id res chain seq x y z
N SER A 1 -4.90 6.12 -27.46
CA SER A 1 -4.88 4.74 -28.01
C SER A 1 -5.15 3.76 -26.88
N VAL A 2 -5.62 2.53 -27.18
CA VAL A 2 -5.84 1.48 -26.16
C VAL A 2 -4.56 1.20 -25.36
N SER A 3 -3.41 1.14 -26.05
CA SER A 3 -2.10 0.96 -25.41
C SER A 3 -1.81 2.02 -24.35
N LEU A 4 -2.06 3.31 -24.65
CA LEU A 4 -1.83 4.39 -23.69
C LEU A 4 -2.77 4.28 -22.48
N ALA A 5 -4.03 3.93 -22.70
CA ALA A 5 -4.99 3.72 -21.62
C ALA A 5 -4.55 2.57 -20.70
N MET A 6 -4.06 1.47 -21.26
CA MET A 6 -3.54 0.34 -20.50
C MET A 6 -2.28 0.72 -19.70
N THR A 7 -1.28 1.35 -20.33
CA THR A 7 -0.04 1.71 -19.65
C THR A 7 -0.27 2.71 -18.52
N THR A 8 -1.10 3.73 -18.75
CA THR A 8 -1.44 4.72 -17.73
C THR A 8 -2.28 4.09 -16.62
N GLY A 9 -3.23 3.22 -16.98
CA GLY A 9 -4.05 2.48 -16.02
C GLY A 9 -3.22 1.59 -15.10
N PHE A 10 -2.27 0.82 -15.66
CA PHE A 10 -1.37 -0.01 -14.87
C PHE A 10 -0.46 0.84 -13.97
N ALA A 11 0.12 1.92 -14.49
CA ALA A 11 0.95 2.83 -13.69
C ALA A 11 0.17 3.39 -12.49
N ARG A 12 -1.05 3.90 -12.70
CA ARG A 12 -1.87 4.43 -11.58
C ARG A 12 -2.38 3.33 -10.66
N SER A 13 -2.68 2.13 -11.17
CA SER A 13 -3.12 1.00 -10.34
C SER A 13 -2.05 0.61 -9.33
N VAL A 14 -0.79 0.48 -9.77
CA VAL A 14 0.33 0.16 -8.88
C VAL A 14 0.51 1.23 -7.80
N TYR A 15 0.27 2.49 -8.12
CA TYR A 15 0.27 3.57 -7.12
C TYR A 15 -0.85 3.46 -6.09
N SER A 16 -2.01 2.96 -6.50
CA SER A 16 -3.18 2.87 -5.61
C SER A 16 -3.10 1.70 -4.64
N ASN A 17 -2.48 0.59 -5.05
CA ASN A 17 -2.51 -0.67 -4.30
C ASN A 17 -1.14 -1.22 -3.92
N GLU A 18 -0.07 -0.52 -4.30
CA GLU A 18 1.33 -0.88 -4.03
C GLU A 18 1.73 -2.29 -4.54
N ALA A 19 1.01 -2.82 -5.52
CA ALA A 19 1.25 -4.16 -6.05
C ALA A 19 2.67 -4.28 -6.62
N GLY A 20 3.42 -5.26 -6.13
CA GLY A 20 4.79 -5.52 -6.55
C GLY A 20 5.83 -4.56 -5.95
N TRP A 21 5.43 -3.47 -5.28
CA TRP A 21 6.35 -2.50 -4.68
C TRP A 21 7.07 -3.07 -3.44
N GLY A 22 6.40 -3.95 -2.69
CA GLY A 22 6.99 -4.62 -1.51
C GLY A 22 6.89 -3.80 -0.22
N THR A 23 6.18 -2.68 -0.27
CA THR A 23 5.99 -1.74 0.85
C THR A 23 4.90 -2.16 1.82
N SER A 24 3.73 -2.56 1.32
CA SER A 24 2.62 -3.06 2.14
C SER A 24 3.04 -4.19 3.10
N PRO A 25 3.83 -5.21 2.68
CA PRO A 25 4.35 -6.23 3.60
C PRO A 25 5.17 -5.70 4.79
N MET A 26 5.80 -4.53 4.70
CA MET A 26 6.53 -3.94 5.84
C MET A 26 5.58 -3.57 6.99
N ILE A 27 4.35 -3.17 6.66
CA ILE A 27 3.31 -2.85 7.64
C ILE A 27 2.69 -4.15 8.15
N HIS A 28 2.28 -5.05 7.26
CA HIS A 28 1.69 -6.35 7.61
C HIS A 28 2.62 -7.21 8.48
N ALA A 29 3.94 -7.10 8.31
CA ALA A 29 4.92 -7.82 9.14
C ALA A 29 4.90 -7.41 10.63
N SER A 30 4.29 -6.26 10.96
CA SER A 30 4.10 -5.82 12.35
C SER A 30 2.81 -6.38 12.99
N ALA A 31 1.93 -6.98 12.18
CA ALA A 31 0.69 -7.56 12.67
C ALA A 31 0.98 -8.77 13.55
N ARG A 32 0.23 -8.88 14.66
CA ARG A 32 0.25 -10.08 15.50
C ARG A 32 -0.74 -11.08 14.94
N VAL A 33 -0.22 -12.01 14.15
CA VAL A 33 -0.98 -13.11 13.56
C VAL A 33 -0.31 -14.43 13.88
N ASP A 34 -1.11 -15.48 13.98
CA ASP A 34 -0.65 -16.84 14.22
C ASP A 34 -0.09 -17.52 12.97
N HIS A 35 -0.41 -16.98 11.77
CA HIS A 35 0.17 -17.47 10.52
C HIS A 35 0.27 -16.37 9.45
N PRO A 36 1.41 -16.20 8.75
CA PRO A 36 1.61 -15.14 7.75
C PRO A 36 0.65 -15.19 6.54
N ILE A 37 0.05 -16.35 6.26
CA ILE A 37 -0.91 -16.50 5.16
C ILE A 37 -2.24 -15.81 5.50
N LYS A 38 -2.64 -15.76 6.79
CA LYS A 38 -3.84 -15.01 7.19
C LYS A 38 -3.68 -13.53 6.91
N GLU A 39 -2.55 -12.96 7.31
CA GLU A 39 -2.25 -11.55 7.06
C GLU A 39 -2.10 -11.27 5.56
N GLY A 40 -1.49 -12.18 4.81
CA GLY A 40 -1.44 -12.09 3.35
C GLY A 40 -2.84 -12.04 2.70
N LEU A 41 -3.83 -12.76 3.22
CA LEU A 41 -5.21 -12.71 2.74
C LEU A 41 -5.89 -11.37 3.04
N VAL A 42 -5.58 -10.75 4.19
CA VAL A 42 -6.04 -9.38 4.51
C VAL A 42 -5.48 -8.39 3.50
N GLY A 43 -4.18 -8.45 3.20
CA GLY A 43 -3.57 -7.61 2.17
C GLY A 43 -4.21 -7.77 0.79
N VAL A 44 -4.54 -9.00 0.37
CA VAL A 44 -5.28 -9.23 -0.89
C VAL A 44 -6.67 -8.59 -0.86
N PHE A 45 -7.36 -8.65 0.27
CA PHE A 45 -8.68 -8.03 0.44
C PHE A 45 -8.62 -6.49 0.40
N GLU A 46 -7.57 -5.88 0.95
CA GLU A 46 -7.33 -4.43 0.88
C GLU A 46 -7.14 -3.97 -0.57
N VAL A 47 -6.34 -4.70 -1.35
CA VAL A 47 -6.12 -4.41 -2.78
C VAL A 47 -7.42 -4.57 -3.58
N PHE A 48 -8.18 -5.63 -3.32
CA PHE A 48 -9.48 -5.84 -3.96
C PHE A 48 -10.45 -4.69 -3.65
N THR A 49 -10.58 -4.31 -2.38
CA THR A 49 -11.50 -3.25 -1.97
C THR A 49 -11.12 -1.91 -2.56
N SER A 50 -9.85 -1.50 -2.45
CA SER A 50 -9.38 -0.23 -3.00
C SER A 50 -9.48 -0.17 -4.53
N THR A 51 -9.05 -1.21 -5.23
CA THR A 51 -8.94 -1.18 -6.71
C THR A 51 -10.24 -1.58 -7.40
N PHE A 52 -10.82 -2.74 -7.06
CA PHE A 52 -11.99 -3.25 -7.78
C PHE A 52 -13.28 -2.56 -7.36
N ILE A 53 -13.42 -2.19 -6.08
CA ILE A 53 -14.64 -1.54 -5.59
C ILE A 53 -14.50 -0.03 -5.67
N ILE A 54 -13.58 0.56 -4.90
CA ILE A 54 -13.52 2.02 -4.76
C ILE A 54 -13.11 2.71 -6.06
N CYS A 55 -11.98 2.34 -6.68
CA CYS A 55 -11.54 2.98 -7.93
C CYS A 55 -12.53 2.77 -9.09
N THR A 56 -13.14 1.58 -9.21
CA THR A 56 -14.16 1.33 -10.25
C THR A 56 -15.37 2.23 -10.06
N ILE A 57 -15.90 2.35 -8.83
CA ILE A 57 -17.04 3.25 -8.55
C ILE A 57 -16.67 4.70 -8.90
N THR A 58 -15.48 5.17 -8.47
CA THR A 58 -15.01 6.51 -8.81
C THR A 58 -14.91 6.72 -10.33
N ALA A 59 -14.33 5.77 -11.05
CA ALA A 59 -14.22 5.84 -12.51
C ALA A 59 -15.60 5.86 -13.19
N LEU A 60 -16.54 5.03 -12.73
CA LEU A 60 -17.90 5.00 -13.25
C LEU A 60 -18.62 6.34 -13.02
N VAL A 61 -18.48 6.95 -11.83
CA VAL A 61 -19.05 8.29 -11.58
C VAL A 61 -18.47 9.32 -12.54
N VAL A 62 -17.16 9.34 -12.74
CA VAL A 62 -16.50 10.26 -13.69
C VAL A 62 -16.97 10.02 -15.14
N LEU A 63 -17.21 8.77 -15.54
CA LEU A 63 -17.68 8.42 -16.88
C LEU A 63 -19.14 8.81 -17.10
N VAL A 64 -20.03 8.47 -16.15
CA VAL A 64 -21.48 8.71 -16.25
C VAL A 64 -21.79 10.21 -16.24
N THR A 65 -21.07 11.00 -15.45
CA THR A 65 -21.23 12.47 -15.38
C THR A 65 -20.67 13.19 -16.59
N GLY A 66 -19.89 12.52 -17.44
CA GLY A 66 -19.23 13.13 -18.60
C GLY A 66 -18.09 14.09 -18.25
N MET A 67 -17.72 14.22 -16.97
CA MET A 67 -16.71 15.19 -16.55
C MET A 67 -15.31 14.92 -17.12
N TRP A 68 -15.03 13.69 -17.55
CA TRP A 68 -13.78 13.30 -18.18
C TRP A 68 -13.44 14.07 -19.47
N SER A 69 -14.42 14.70 -20.14
CA SER A 69 -14.20 15.46 -21.38
C SER A 69 -13.97 16.96 -21.17
N THR A 70 -13.99 17.44 -19.92
CA THR A 70 -13.94 18.88 -19.60
C THR A 70 -12.53 19.46 -19.54
N GLY A 71 -11.50 18.61 -19.55
CA GLY A 71 -10.10 19.01 -19.39
C GLY A 71 -9.68 19.22 -17.93
N ILE A 72 -10.59 19.04 -16.96
CA ILE A 72 -10.27 19.01 -15.53
C ILE A 72 -9.55 17.69 -15.21
N ASP A 73 -8.52 17.74 -14.37
CA ASP A 73 -7.72 16.58 -13.99
C ASP A 73 -7.60 16.37 -12.47
N GLY A 74 -6.95 15.26 -12.10
CA GLY A 74 -6.59 14.94 -10.73
C GLY A 74 -7.77 14.84 -9.77
N ALA A 75 -7.55 15.26 -8.51
CA ALA A 75 -8.60 15.24 -7.49
C ALA A 75 -9.77 16.17 -7.82
N ASN A 76 -9.52 17.26 -8.56
CA ASN A 76 -10.56 18.21 -8.93
C ASN A 76 -11.58 17.59 -9.88
N LEU A 77 -11.14 16.70 -10.79
CA LEU A 77 -12.03 15.96 -11.68
C LEU A 77 -13.07 15.15 -10.89
N THR A 78 -12.63 14.40 -9.90
CA THR A 78 -13.53 13.60 -9.04
C THR A 78 -14.43 14.50 -8.20
N LEU A 79 -13.90 15.58 -7.64
CA LEU A 79 -14.71 16.54 -6.87
C LEU A 79 -15.85 17.12 -7.71
N THR A 80 -15.55 17.58 -8.92
CA THR A 80 -16.56 18.15 -9.83
C THR A 80 -17.55 17.10 -10.34
N ALA A 81 -17.11 15.86 -10.57
CA ALA A 81 -18.01 14.77 -10.93
C ALA A 81 -19.06 14.51 -9.85
N PHE A 82 -18.65 14.36 -8.59
CA PHE A 82 -19.61 14.19 -7.50
C PHE A 82 -20.44 15.44 -7.23
N GLU A 83 -19.90 16.64 -7.45
CA GLU A 83 -20.65 17.90 -7.35
C GLU A 83 -21.76 18.00 -8.40
N SER A 84 -21.55 17.49 -9.61
CA SER A 84 -22.52 17.60 -10.71
C SER A 84 -23.84 16.87 -10.41
N GLU A 85 -23.79 15.75 -9.69
CA GLU A 85 -24.98 14.94 -9.38
C GLU A 85 -25.50 15.13 -7.96
N LEU A 86 -24.62 15.39 -6.99
CA LEU A 86 -24.96 15.49 -5.56
C LEU A 86 -24.82 16.92 -5.01
N GLY A 87 -24.49 17.90 -5.85
CA GLY A 87 -24.27 19.28 -5.47
C GLY A 87 -23.11 19.47 -4.49
N MET A 88 -23.14 20.57 -3.74
CA MET A 88 -22.11 20.93 -2.77
C MET A 88 -21.85 19.82 -1.73
N PHE A 89 -22.89 19.07 -1.36
CA PHE A 89 -22.77 17.95 -0.43
C PHE A 89 -21.79 16.89 -0.92
N GLY A 90 -21.92 16.45 -2.18
CA GLY A 90 -21.01 15.46 -2.78
C GLY A 90 -19.55 15.93 -2.77
N ARG A 91 -19.33 17.20 -3.11
CA ARG A 91 -17.99 17.80 -3.10
C ARG A 91 -17.37 17.87 -1.71
N ILE A 92 -18.15 18.22 -0.67
CA ILE A 92 -17.65 18.23 0.71
C ILE A 92 -17.24 16.83 1.15
N VAL A 93 -18.10 15.83 0.90
CA VAL A 93 -17.81 14.44 1.27
C VAL A 93 -16.51 13.96 0.61
N ILE A 94 -16.36 14.14 -0.70
CA ILE A 94 -15.16 13.73 -1.42
C ILE A 94 -13.93 14.52 -0.97
N ALA A 95 -14.05 15.82 -0.70
CA ALA A 95 -12.93 16.63 -0.21
C ALA A 95 -12.42 16.12 1.15
N VAL A 96 -13.33 15.81 2.08
CA VAL A 96 -12.99 15.24 3.37
C VAL A 96 -12.38 13.84 3.20
N SER A 97 -12.95 13.00 2.34
CA SER A 97 -12.39 11.68 2.05
C SER A 97 -10.97 11.77 1.50
N VAL A 98 -10.72 12.60 0.49
CA VAL A 98 -9.38 12.79 -0.10
C VAL A 98 -8.38 13.29 0.95
N PHE A 99 -8.80 14.19 1.84
CA PHE A 99 -7.97 14.66 2.95
C PHE A 99 -7.61 13.53 3.92
N LEU A 100 -8.58 12.73 4.35
CA LEU A 100 -8.35 11.59 5.23
C LEU A 100 -7.47 10.52 4.57
N PHE A 101 -7.71 10.20 3.30
CA PHE A 101 -6.87 9.28 2.52
C PHE A 101 -5.42 9.79 2.47
N GLY A 102 -5.23 11.08 2.19
CA GLY A 102 -3.90 11.71 2.19
C GLY A 102 -3.16 11.56 3.52
N ILE A 103 -3.86 11.74 4.66
CA ILE A 103 -3.27 11.51 5.99
C ILE A 103 -2.86 10.05 6.16
N THR A 104 -3.76 9.11 5.84
CA THR A 104 -3.47 7.68 6.01
C THR A 104 -2.28 7.23 5.17
N THR A 105 -2.19 7.67 3.90
CA THR A 105 -1.06 7.37 3.03
C THR A 105 0.24 8.00 3.55
N ALA A 106 0.19 9.25 3.99
CA ALA A 106 1.37 9.94 4.52
C ALA A 106 1.91 9.25 5.78
N SER A 107 1.02 8.81 6.68
CA SER A 107 1.39 8.01 7.85
C SER A 107 1.95 6.64 7.47
N GLY A 108 1.36 5.96 6.49
CA GLY A 108 1.83 4.67 5.98
C GLY A 108 3.27 4.75 5.45
N ILE A 109 3.54 5.72 4.56
CA ILE A 109 4.88 5.95 4.00
C ILE A 109 5.89 6.27 5.11
N TYR A 110 5.49 7.02 6.14
CA TYR A 110 6.37 7.31 7.27
C TYR A 110 6.80 6.03 8.00
N VAL A 111 5.85 5.14 8.34
CA VAL A 111 6.14 3.86 9.01
C VAL A 111 7.01 2.95 8.14
N GLN A 112 6.72 2.88 6.84
CA GLN A 112 7.53 2.12 5.87
C GLN A 112 8.98 2.65 5.82
N SER A 113 9.15 3.97 5.81
CA SER A 113 10.47 4.61 5.81
C SER A 113 11.23 4.35 7.11
N GLU A 114 10.53 4.40 8.24
CA GLU A 114 11.08 4.06 9.55
C GLU A 114 11.59 2.61 9.59
N ALA A 115 10.83 1.65 9.04
CA ALA A 115 11.26 0.25 8.93
C ALA A 115 12.56 0.13 8.11
N ILE A 116 12.66 0.85 6.99
CA ILE A 116 13.88 0.87 6.15
C ILE A 116 15.06 1.47 6.92
N PHE A 117 14.88 2.61 7.60
CA PHE A 117 15.96 3.23 8.37
C PHE A 117 16.46 2.33 9.50
N ASN A 118 15.55 1.65 10.21
CA ASN A 118 15.92 0.68 11.24
C ASN A 118 16.67 -0.53 10.66
N HIS A 119 16.37 -0.94 9.44
CA HIS A 119 17.08 -2.04 8.77
C HIS A 119 18.49 -1.63 8.30
N VAL A 120 18.63 -0.46 7.68
CA VAL A 120 19.88 0.01 7.06
C VAL A 120 20.85 0.59 8.10
N ILE A 121 20.35 1.36 9.07
CA ILE A 121 21.18 2.07 10.06
C ILE A 121 21.25 1.24 11.34
N LYS A 122 22.30 0.43 11.46
CA LYS A 122 22.51 -0.44 12.64
C LYS A 122 22.86 0.30 13.93
N ASN A 123 23.29 1.57 13.85
CA ASN A 123 23.66 2.36 15.03
C ASN A 123 22.41 2.98 15.69
N PRO A 124 22.06 2.60 16.94
CA PRO A 124 20.83 3.05 17.60
C PRO A 124 20.73 4.56 17.85
N LYS A 125 21.87 5.25 17.99
CA LYS A 125 21.87 6.72 18.17
C LYS A 125 21.67 7.42 16.82
N ALA A 126 22.35 6.95 15.78
CA ALA A 126 22.26 7.53 14.44
C ALA A 126 20.85 7.36 13.85
N VAL A 127 20.25 6.17 13.98
CA VAL A 127 18.90 5.91 13.44
C VAL A 127 17.84 6.80 14.09
N LYS A 128 17.93 7.02 15.42
CA LYS A 128 17.03 7.93 16.14
C LYS A 128 17.14 9.37 15.63
N ILE A 129 18.36 9.86 15.37
CA ILE A 129 18.57 11.20 14.81
C ILE A 129 17.93 11.28 13.42
N VAL A 130 18.16 10.29 12.56
CA VAL A 130 17.60 10.25 11.20
C VAL A 130 16.07 10.21 11.22
N ILE A 131 15.46 9.33 12.02
CA ILE A 131 13.99 9.25 12.14
C ILE A 131 13.40 10.56 12.66
N THR A 132 14.07 11.19 13.65
CA THR A 132 13.63 12.47 14.21
C THR A 132 13.69 13.58 13.16
N ALA A 133 14.78 13.64 12.39
CA ALA A 133 14.90 14.59 11.28
C ALA A 133 13.85 14.32 10.19
N TYR A 134 13.64 13.06 9.82
CA TYR A 134 12.68 12.64 8.79
C TYR A 134 11.25 13.01 9.15
N LYS A 135 10.87 12.92 10.44
CA LYS A 135 9.54 13.34 10.93
C LYS A 135 9.18 14.77 10.54
N PHE A 136 10.15 15.69 10.53
CA PHE A 136 9.94 17.07 10.13
C PHE A 136 10.21 17.29 8.64
N LEU A 137 11.22 16.63 8.08
CA LEU A 137 11.62 16.83 6.69
C LEU A 137 10.58 16.28 5.71
N TYR A 138 10.02 15.10 5.97
CA TYR A 138 9.05 14.43 5.10
C TYR A 138 7.83 15.31 4.73
N PRO A 139 7.04 15.85 5.69
CA PRO A 139 5.90 16.70 5.37
C PRO A 139 6.33 18.03 4.74
N MET A 140 7.48 18.58 5.13
CA MET A 140 7.99 19.83 4.57
C MET A 140 8.38 19.70 3.10
N VAL A 141 9.05 18.61 2.71
CA VAL A 141 9.39 18.34 1.31
C VAL A 141 8.13 18.17 0.46
N ALA A 142 7.14 17.42 0.96
CA ALA A 142 5.86 17.27 0.27
C ALA A 142 5.13 18.61 0.10
N LEU A 143 5.10 19.45 1.15
CA LEU A 143 4.49 20.78 1.09
C LEU A 143 5.19 21.71 0.11
N ILE A 144 6.53 21.72 0.10
CA ILE A 144 7.34 22.51 -0.84
C ILE A 144 7.07 22.06 -2.28
N MET A 145 7.00 20.75 -2.53
CA MET A 145 6.68 20.21 -3.85
C MET A 145 5.29 20.65 -4.32
N VAL A 146 4.26 20.59 -3.45
CA VAL A 146 2.92 21.09 -3.77
C VAL A 146 2.96 22.59 -4.06
N PHE A 147 3.66 23.38 -3.25
CA PHE A 147 3.78 24.83 -3.44
C PHE A 147 4.43 25.17 -4.78
N ILE A 148 5.54 24.51 -5.13
CA ILE A 148 6.23 24.67 -6.41
C ILE A 148 5.32 24.28 -7.57
N ALA A 149 4.60 23.17 -7.45
CA ALA A 149 3.68 22.69 -8.50
C ALA A 149 2.55 23.68 -8.75
N VAL A 150 1.91 24.19 -7.70
CA VAL A 150 0.82 25.17 -7.79
C VAL A 150 1.33 26.51 -8.31
N TYR A 151 2.46 27.00 -7.79
CA TYR A 151 3.02 28.30 -8.18
C TYR A 151 3.46 28.32 -9.65
N ASN A 152 4.09 27.24 -10.13
CA ASN A 152 4.56 27.14 -11.51
C ASN A 152 3.52 26.55 -12.48
N GLY A 153 2.31 26.24 -12.00
CA GLY A 153 1.25 25.64 -12.82
C GLY A 153 1.68 24.31 -13.47
N LEU A 154 2.48 23.49 -12.78
CA LEU A 154 2.97 22.23 -13.31
C LEU A 154 1.79 21.27 -13.57
N PRO A 155 1.67 20.68 -14.76
CA PRO A 155 0.66 19.66 -15.02
C PRO A 155 0.82 18.49 -14.06
N GLY A 156 -0.30 17.92 -13.59
CA GLY A 156 -0.26 16.76 -12.68
C GLY A 156 0.53 15.59 -13.28
N ALA A 157 0.46 15.39 -14.60
CA ALA A 157 1.22 14.38 -15.33
C ALA A 157 2.74 14.47 -15.12
N THR A 158 3.29 15.68 -14.99
CA THR A 158 4.73 15.88 -14.77
C THR A 158 5.16 15.38 -13.40
N ILE A 159 4.34 15.62 -12.37
CA ILE A 159 4.61 15.15 -11.00
C ILE A 159 4.57 13.61 -10.97
N TRP A 160 3.60 13.02 -11.65
CA TRP A 160 3.47 11.57 -11.74
C TRP A 160 4.62 10.89 -12.47
N LEU A 161 5.25 11.53 -13.46
CA LEU A 161 6.43 10.95 -14.13
C LEU A 161 7.63 10.77 -13.18
N PHE A 162 7.89 11.76 -12.32
CA PHE A 162 8.95 11.64 -11.30
C PHE A 162 8.63 10.53 -10.31
N ALA A 163 7.37 10.47 -9.89
CA ALA A 163 6.88 9.40 -9.04
C ALA A 163 7.14 8.05 -9.73
N ASP A 164 6.61 7.80 -10.93
CA ASP A 164 6.73 6.53 -11.66
C ASP A 164 8.19 6.07 -11.81
N ALA A 165 9.09 7.00 -12.12
CA ALA A 165 10.51 6.70 -12.23
C ALA A 165 11.10 6.21 -10.90
N SER A 166 10.69 6.80 -9.77
CA SER A 166 11.18 6.44 -8.44
C SER A 166 10.74 5.05 -7.97
N THR A 167 9.63 4.52 -8.49
CA THR A 167 9.04 3.25 -8.03
C THR A 167 9.45 2.06 -8.88
N ALA A 168 9.93 2.30 -10.09
CA ALA A 168 10.36 1.26 -11.02
C ALA A 168 11.42 0.32 -10.40
N LEU A 169 12.46 0.86 -9.77
CA LEU A 169 13.54 0.05 -9.21
C LEU A 169 13.06 -0.83 -8.03
N PRO A 170 12.39 -0.29 -6.98
CA PRO A 170 11.81 -1.10 -5.91
C PRO A 170 10.89 -2.21 -6.41
N ILE A 171 10.02 -1.92 -7.38
CA ILE A 171 9.09 -2.91 -7.93
C ILE A 171 9.85 -4.04 -8.62
N LEU A 172 10.84 -3.72 -9.45
CA LEU A 172 11.63 -4.71 -10.16
C LEU A 172 12.39 -5.63 -9.20
N THR A 173 13.06 -5.06 -8.19
CA THR A 173 13.85 -5.85 -7.23
C THR A 173 12.97 -6.72 -6.35
N ASN A 174 11.86 -6.18 -5.84
CA ASN A 174 10.92 -6.94 -5.02
C ASN A 174 10.25 -8.05 -5.83
N THR A 175 9.76 -7.76 -7.03
CA THR A 175 9.12 -8.78 -7.89
C THR A 175 10.09 -9.91 -8.26
N ALA A 176 11.33 -9.60 -8.61
CA ALA A 176 12.35 -10.61 -8.86
C ALA A 176 12.61 -11.48 -7.61
N THR A 177 12.66 -10.86 -6.43
CA THR A 177 12.84 -11.57 -5.15
C THR A 177 11.66 -12.50 -4.85
N LEU A 178 10.41 -12.05 -5.10
CA LEU A 178 9.22 -12.88 -4.91
C LEU A 178 9.20 -14.12 -5.81
N ILE A 179 9.71 -14.01 -7.05
CA ILE A 179 9.84 -15.16 -7.95
C ILE A 179 10.82 -16.18 -7.36
N VAL A 180 11.95 -15.72 -6.82
CA VAL A 180 12.95 -16.59 -6.16
C VAL A 180 12.38 -17.22 -4.89
N LEU A 181 11.61 -16.47 -4.10
CA LEU A 181 11.00 -16.92 -2.85
C LEU A 181 9.67 -17.66 -3.03
N PHE A 182 9.20 -17.83 -4.26
CA PHE A 182 7.94 -18.52 -4.55
C PHE A 182 7.84 -19.94 -3.93
N PRO A 183 8.90 -20.77 -3.89
CA PRO A 183 8.86 -22.06 -3.21
C PRO A 183 8.61 -21.95 -1.69
N VAL A 184 9.13 -20.90 -1.05
CA VAL A 184 8.92 -20.63 0.38
C VAL A 184 7.46 -20.27 0.62
N PHE A 185 6.88 -19.43 -0.23
CA PHE A 185 5.45 -19.11 -0.19
C PHE A 185 4.59 -20.36 -0.34
N LEU A 186 4.88 -21.24 -1.31
CA LEU A 186 4.13 -22.48 -1.48
C LEU A 186 4.22 -23.40 -0.25
N LYS A 187 5.39 -23.47 0.39
CA LYS A 187 5.57 -24.23 1.64
C LYS A 187 4.67 -23.68 2.76
N LEU A 188 4.69 -22.37 2.99
CA LEU A 188 3.84 -21.69 3.99
C LEU A 188 2.34 -21.84 3.68
N LEU A 189 1.96 -21.76 2.41
CA LEU A 189 0.56 -21.93 1.98
C LEU A 189 0.06 -23.37 2.22
N ASN A 190 0.91 -24.37 1.98
CA ASN A 190 0.56 -25.76 2.23
C ASN A 190 0.45 -26.07 3.71
N ASP A 191 1.33 -25.51 4.55
CA ASP A 191 1.22 -25.60 6.01
C ASP A 191 -0.08 -24.96 6.52
N TYR A 192 -0.41 -23.76 6.04
CA TYR A 192 -1.68 -23.10 6.35
C TYR A 192 -2.90 -23.97 5.99
N LYS A 193 -2.89 -24.58 4.80
CA LYS A 193 -3.94 -25.51 4.35
C LYS A 193 -4.05 -26.75 5.23
N ALA A 194 -2.92 -27.29 5.67
CA ALA A 194 -2.91 -28.45 6.56
C ALA A 194 -3.48 -28.10 7.94
N ARG A 195 -3.07 -26.97 8.54
CA ARG A 195 -3.49 -26.54 9.88
C ARG A 195 -4.93 -26.06 9.97
N TYR A 196 -5.37 -25.22 9.03
CA TYR A 196 -6.66 -24.51 9.15
C TYR A 196 -7.74 -24.96 8.16
N MET A 197 -7.38 -25.73 7.12
CA MET A 197 -8.34 -26.19 6.11
C MET A 197 -8.48 -27.72 6.04
N ASN A 198 -7.82 -28.48 6.93
CA ASN A 198 -7.79 -29.95 6.91
C ASN A 198 -7.35 -30.52 5.54
N ARG A 199 -6.45 -29.82 4.84
CA ARG A 199 -5.96 -30.19 3.51
C ARG A 199 -4.45 -30.36 3.53
N GLY A 200 -4.00 -31.58 3.82
CA GLY A 200 -2.57 -31.94 3.86
C GLY A 200 -2.20 -32.65 5.17
N LYS A 201 -0.90 -32.77 5.43
CA LYS A 201 -0.35 -33.22 6.71
C LYS A 201 0.37 -32.05 7.37
N VAL A 202 0.07 -31.81 8.64
CA VAL A 202 0.77 -30.78 9.43
C VAL A 202 2.17 -31.27 9.74
N ASP A 203 3.17 -30.44 9.46
CA ASP A 203 4.55 -30.65 9.89
C ASP A 203 4.75 -29.93 11.23
N PRO A 204 4.87 -30.66 12.36
CA PRO A 204 4.99 -30.04 13.68
C PRO A 204 6.29 -29.25 13.85
N ASP A 205 7.34 -29.60 13.09
CA ASP A 205 8.68 -29.00 13.20
C ASP A 205 8.85 -27.77 12.29
N MET A 206 7.83 -27.45 11.48
CA MET A 206 7.86 -26.29 10.61
C MET A 206 7.75 -25.00 11.42
N LYS A 207 8.83 -24.22 11.41
CA LYS A 207 8.85 -22.85 11.95
C LYS A 207 8.04 -21.93 11.05
N VAL A 208 6.99 -21.33 11.61
CA VAL A 208 6.08 -20.42 10.89
C VAL A 208 6.69 -19.02 10.82
N PHE A 209 7.41 -18.61 11.87
CA PHE A 209 8.12 -17.33 11.92
C PHE A 209 9.61 -17.51 12.21
N TYR A 210 10.42 -16.57 11.70
CA TYR A 210 11.88 -16.58 11.90
C TYR A 210 12.29 -16.42 13.37
N ASN A 211 11.46 -15.76 14.19
CA ASN A 211 11.75 -15.41 15.59
C ASN A 211 10.99 -16.28 16.61
N GLU A 212 10.47 -17.45 16.21
CA GLU A 212 9.95 -18.42 17.18
C GLU A 212 11.10 -19.02 17.99
N ASP A 213 11.45 -18.36 19.09
CA ASP A 213 12.06 -19.03 20.23
C ASP A 213 11.02 -20.02 20.76
N SER A 214 11.42 -21.28 20.92
CA SER A 214 10.60 -22.45 21.25
C SER A 214 9.67 -22.31 22.48
N LYS A 215 9.78 -21.23 23.25
CA LYS A 215 9.01 -20.94 24.47
C LYS A 215 7.64 -20.29 24.22
N VAL A 216 7.42 -19.64 23.08
CA VAL A 216 6.13 -18.98 22.79
C VAL A 216 5.06 -19.99 22.34
N SER A 217 5.45 -20.98 21.52
CA SER A 217 4.53 -22.03 21.07
C SER A 217 3.96 -22.88 22.22
N GLU A 218 4.72 -23.02 23.32
CA GLU A 218 4.31 -23.80 24.49
C GLU A 218 3.24 -23.09 25.34
N GLN A 219 3.12 -21.77 25.23
CA GLN A 219 2.08 -20.99 25.91
C GLN A 219 0.80 -20.90 25.07
N GLU A 220 0.92 -20.80 23.75
CA GLU A 220 -0.24 -20.80 22.85
C GLU A 220 -0.91 -22.18 22.78
N ALA A 221 -0.14 -23.27 22.75
CA ALA A 221 -0.67 -24.64 22.83
C ALA A 221 -1.37 -24.97 24.16
N LYS A 222 -1.04 -24.26 25.25
CA LYS A 222 -1.69 -24.40 26.57
C LYS A 222 -2.88 -23.46 26.75
N GLY A 223 -2.95 -22.37 25.99
CA GLY A 223 -4.04 -21.39 26.04
C GLY A 223 -5.32 -21.81 25.31
N GLU A 224 -5.24 -22.79 24.41
CA GLU A 224 -6.41 -23.35 23.70
C GLU A 224 -7.09 -24.52 24.46
N GLN A 225 -6.66 -24.84 25.68
CA GLN A 225 -7.25 -25.88 26.53
C GLN A 225 -7.96 -25.34 27.80
N GLN A 226 -8.33 -24.05 27.85
CA GLN A 226 -9.19 -23.51 28.90
C GLN A 226 -10.41 -22.78 28.34
#